data_AF-A0A151B3D1-F1
#
_entry.id   AF-A0A151B3D1-F1
#
_cell.length_a   1.000
_cell.length_b   1.000
_cell.length_c   1.000
_cell.angle_alpha   90.00
_cell.angle_beta   90.00
_cell.angle_gamma   90.00
#
_symmetry.space_group_name_H-M   'P 1'
#
loop_
_entity.id
_entity.type
_entity.pdbx_description
1 polymer ?
#
loop_
_entity_poly.entity_id
_entity_poly.type
_entity_poly.pdbx_seq_one_letter_code
_entity_poly.pdbx_strand_id
1 'polypeptide(L)'
;MNNYGEKIDIIVDRIDLNAIIILLQPGVKKITKNDMSILLNGSEFIDYYIFDKSKGLGTIYEIIPYEAFAPYDDLEMQIIKNEFVSDKIKIFFAKRFHDGSIEVEMKLPQNIQGKYMIRLLTVNGRFFNICSDYIIASKLIDKNKSTAVLEGSGVYNVNENINVEIQLYDIDGNKVPDGNYRIKIELIIML
;
A
#
# COMPACT_ATOMS: atom_id res chain seq x y z
N MET A 1 -4.67 9.99 -19.49
CA MET A 1 -3.64 8.97 -19.82
C MET A 1 -2.63 8.99 -18.69
N ASN A 2 -2.72 8.04 -17.77
CA ASN A 2 -1.79 7.97 -16.65
C ASN A 2 -0.57 7.17 -17.13
N ASN A 3 0.56 7.84 -17.31
CA ASN A 3 1.86 7.18 -17.41
C ASN A 3 2.15 6.53 -16.06
N TYR A 4 1.62 5.33 -15.84
CA TYR A 4 2.11 4.48 -14.75
C TYR A 4 3.47 3.97 -15.19
N GLY A 5 4.50 4.44 -14.50
CA GLY A 5 5.85 3.91 -14.67
C GLY A 5 5.88 2.39 -14.51
N GLU A 6 6.88 1.75 -15.10
CA GLU A 6 7.27 0.37 -14.79
C GLU A 6 7.38 0.20 -13.27
N LYS A 7 6.62 -0.76 -12.75
CA LYS A 7 6.56 -1.03 -11.32
C LYS A 7 7.84 -1.70 -10.86
N ILE A 8 8.40 -1.22 -9.75
CA ILE A 8 9.55 -1.84 -9.08
C ILE A 8 9.20 -2.21 -7.65
N ASP A 9 9.75 -3.33 -7.19
CA ASP A 9 9.62 -3.78 -5.82
C ASP A 9 10.85 -3.35 -5.01
N ILE A 10 10.60 -2.80 -3.82
CA ILE A 10 11.62 -2.56 -2.79
C ILE A 10 11.55 -3.72 -1.80
N ILE A 11 12.64 -4.46 -1.66
CA ILE A 11 12.79 -5.53 -0.66
C ILE A 11 13.79 -5.06 0.38
N VAL A 12 13.42 -5.11 1.65
CA VAL A 12 14.32 -4.75 2.75
C VAL A 12 15.19 -5.96 3.09
N ASP A 13 16.50 -5.86 2.82
CA ASP A 13 17.47 -6.93 3.06
C ASP A 13 18.04 -6.86 4.49
N ARG A 14 18.47 -5.67 4.90
CA ARG A 14 19.05 -5.43 6.23
C ARG A 14 18.59 -4.10 6.81
N ILE A 15 18.28 -4.11 8.11
CA ILE A 15 17.99 -2.92 8.90
C ILE A 15 19.02 -2.86 10.03
N ASP A 16 19.75 -1.75 10.10
CA ASP A 16 20.67 -1.40 11.18
C ASP A 16 20.41 0.07 11.54
N LEU A 17 20.71 0.46 12.78
CA LEU A 17 20.58 1.87 13.19
C LEU A 17 21.49 2.80 12.38
N ASN A 18 22.55 2.29 11.78
CA ASN A 18 23.50 3.07 10.98
C ASN A 18 23.27 2.94 9.47
N ALA A 19 22.43 1.99 9.01
CA ALA A 19 22.18 1.81 7.59
C ALA A 19 20.98 0.90 7.31
N ILE A 20 20.30 1.15 6.19
CA ILE A 20 19.31 0.24 5.61
C ILE A 20 19.86 -0.27 4.28
N ILE A 21 19.81 -1.58 4.05
CA ILE A 21 20.07 -2.18 2.73
C ILE A 21 18.76 -2.61 2.12
N ILE A 22 18.52 -2.14 0.90
CA ILE A 22 17.38 -2.53 0.07
C ILE A 22 17.84 -3.22 -1.21
N LEU A 23 17.00 -4.11 -1.71
CA LEU A 23 17.11 -4.72 -3.03
C LEU A 23 15.99 -4.20 -3.93
N LEU A 24 16.29 -3.99 -5.21
CA LEU A 24 15.32 -3.56 -6.20
C LEU A 24 15.09 -4.62 -7.26
N GLN A 25 13.82 -4.86 -7.58
CA GLN A 25 13.39 -5.81 -8.59
C GLN A 25 12.29 -5.20 -9.49
N PRO A 26 12.55 -4.95 -10.79
CA PRO A 26 13.86 -5.00 -11.45
C PRO A 26 14.85 -3.98 -10.87
N GLY A 27 16.14 -4.16 -11.16
CA GLY A 27 17.18 -3.21 -10.75
C GLY A 27 17.06 -1.87 -11.49
N VAL A 28 17.21 -0.77 -10.76
CA VAL A 28 17.13 0.60 -11.30
C VAL A 28 18.44 1.32 -11.05
N LYS A 29 19.15 1.67 -12.12
CA LYS A 29 20.50 2.24 -12.02
C LYS A 29 20.49 3.70 -11.57
N LYS A 30 21.58 4.10 -10.90
CA LYS A 30 21.92 5.50 -10.55
C LYS A 30 20.86 6.22 -9.69
N ILE A 31 20.13 5.53 -8.82
CA ILE A 31 19.21 6.20 -7.88
C ILE A 31 19.98 7.23 -7.04
N THR A 32 19.39 8.41 -6.92
CA THR A 32 19.88 9.54 -6.11
C THR A 32 18.83 9.90 -5.05
N LYS A 33 19.18 10.79 -4.12
CA LYS A 33 18.21 11.26 -3.10
C LYS A 33 16.93 11.84 -3.70
N ASN A 34 17.04 12.54 -4.82
CA ASN A 34 15.89 13.19 -5.47
C ASN A 34 14.91 12.19 -6.08
N ASP A 35 15.36 10.95 -6.27
CA ASP A 35 14.54 9.84 -6.76
C ASP A 35 13.81 9.11 -5.60
N MET A 36 14.03 9.54 -4.35
CA MET A 36 13.52 8.91 -3.14
C MET A 36 12.60 9.87 -2.39
N SER A 37 11.40 9.41 -2.06
CA SER A 37 10.59 10.05 -1.02
C SER A 37 10.77 9.25 0.27
N ILE A 38 11.41 9.86 1.28
CA ILE A 38 11.63 9.22 2.58
C ILE A 38 11.05 10.10 3.68
N LEU A 39 10.26 9.50 4.57
CA LEU A 39 9.79 10.12 5.80
C LEU A 39 10.38 9.36 7.00
N LEU A 40 10.98 10.07 7.94
CA LEU A 40 11.40 9.54 9.23
C LEU A 40 10.44 10.06 10.30
N ASN A 41 9.76 9.16 11.02
CA ASN A 41 8.73 9.49 12.00
C ASN A 41 7.66 10.47 11.44
N GLY A 42 7.30 10.28 10.18
CA GLY A 42 6.31 11.10 9.46
C GLY A 42 6.79 12.46 8.96
N SER A 43 8.05 12.85 9.19
CA SER A 43 8.63 14.09 8.69
C SER A 43 9.58 13.82 7.52
N GLU A 44 9.70 14.76 6.58
CA GLU A 44 10.61 14.60 5.44
C GLU A 44 12.05 14.36 5.91
N PHE A 45 12.67 13.31 5.39
CA PHE A 45 14.02 12.92 5.77
C PHE A 45 14.97 13.13 4.60
N ILE A 46 15.87 14.11 4.73
CA ILE A 46 16.82 14.53 3.68
C ILE A 46 18.29 14.25 4.04
N ASP A 47 18.57 13.99 5.32
CA ASP A 47 19.91 13.89 5.89
C ASP A 47 20.44 12.45 5.90
N TYR A 48 20.73 11.94 4.70
CA TYR A 48 21.28 10.61 4.51
C TYR A 48 22.26 10.54 3.33
N TYR A 49 22.83 9.39 3.03
CA TYR A 49 23.51 9.09 1.77
C TYR A 49 22.87 7.85 1.17
N ILE A 50 22.90 7.72 -0.15
CA ILE A 50 22.47 6.51 -0.85
C ILE A 50 23.60 6.03 -1.77
N PHE A 51 23.94 4.74 -1.68
CA PHE A 51 25.03 4.14 -2.45
C PHE A 51 24.57 2.87 -3.14
N ASP A 52 24.91 2.73 -4.43
CA ASP A 52 24.75 1.46 -5.15
C ASP A 52 25.85 0.47 -4.73
N LYS A 53 25.47 -0.60 -4.03
CA LYS A 53 26.37 -1.70 -3.62
C LYS A 53 26.49 -2.80 -4.67
N SER A 54 25.65 -2.77 -5.69
CA SER A 54 25.62 -3.75 -6.78
C SER A 54 26.59 -3.44 -7.92
N LYS A 55 27.54 -2.51 -7.71
CA LYS A 55 28.57 -2.11 -8.69
C LYS A 55 27.98 -1.60 -10.00
N GLY A 56 26.89 -0.83 -9.93
CA GLY A 56 26.26 -0.19 -11.09
C GLY A 56 25.13 -1.01 -11.74
N LEU A 57 24.77 -2.16 -11.16
CA LEU A 57 23.60 -2.94 -11.60
C LEU A 57 22.28 -2.31 -11.11
N GLY A 58 22.32 -1.45 -10.09
CA GLY A 58 21.12 -0.84 -9.50
C GLY A 58 20.20 -1.82 -8.77
N THR A 59 20.72 -2.96 -8.33
CA THR A 59 19.91 -4.00 -7.66
C THR A 59 20.03 -3.97 -6.14
N ILE A 60 21.07 -3.33 -5.59
CA ILE A 60 21.32 -3.25 -4.15
C ILE A 60 21.71 -1.82 -3.80
N TYR A 61 20.96 -1.20 -2.89
CA TYR A 61 21.21 0.14 -2.39
C TYR A 61 21.38 0.15 -0.87
N GLU A 62 22.38 0.88 -0.39
CA GLU A 62 22.59 1.16 1.03
C GLU A 62 22.23 2.63 1.31
N ILE A 63 21.33 2.84 2.26
CA ILE A 63 20.88 4.15 2.75
C ILE A 63 21.51 4.36 4.12
N ILE A 64 22.32 5.41 4.28
CA ILE A 64 23.10 5.70 5.49
C ILE A 64 22.66 7.06 6.02
N PRO A 65 22.00 7.18 7.18
CA PRO A 65 21.64 8.48 7.72
C PRO A 65 22.88 9.24 8.20
N TYR A 66 22.83 10.56 8.27
CA TYR A 66 23.94 11.36 8.82
C TYR A 66 24.09 11.14 10.33
N GLU A 67 22.97 10.95 11.02
CA GLU A 67 22.91 10.53 12.43
C GLU A 67 22.23 9.16 12.51
N ALA A 68 22.70 8.28 13.39
CA ALA A 68 22.11 6.95 13.53
C ALA A 68 20.62 7.04 13.91
N PHE A 69 19.81 6.16 13.31
CA PHE A 69 18.41 6.00 13.65
C PHE A 69 18.24 5.61 15.12
N ALA A 70 17.15 6.04 15.74
CA ALA A 70 16.76 5.56 17.05
C ALA A 70 16.07 4.19 16.93
N PRO A 71 16.16 3.31 17.96
CA PRO A 71 15.51 2.00 17.92
C PRO A 71 13.99 2.04 17.69
N TYR A 72 13.34 3.14 18.03
CA TYR A 72 11.89 3.27 17.92
C TYR A 72 11.43 4.08 16.71
N ASP A 73 12.36 4.47 15.85
CA ASP A 73 12.02 5.17 14.62
C ASP A 73 11.18 4.28 13.70
N ASP A 74 10.40 4.95 12.86
CA ASP A 74 9.83 4.36 11.66
C ASP A 74 10.23 5.16 10.42
N LEU A 75 10.47 4.45 9.34
CA LEU A 75 10.88 5.00 8.07
C LEU A 75 9.91 4.57 6.98
N GLU A 76 9.28 5.53 6.33
CA GLU A 76 8.50 5.32 5.11
C GLU A 76 9.35 5.68 3.91
N MET A 77 9.35 4.85 2.87
CA MET A 77 10.12 5.13 1.67
C MET A 77 9.39 4.71 0.39
N GLN A 78 9.64 5.47 -0.66
CA GLN A 78 9.19 5.19 -2.02
C GLN A 78 10.27 5.64 -3.01
N ILE A 79 10.44 4.90 -4.10
CA ILE A 79 11.28 5.30 -5.22
C ILE A 79 10.38 5.83 -6.34
N ILE A 80 10.71 7.01 -6.85
CA ILE A 80 10.07 7.63 -8.01
C ILE A 80 11.20 8.14 -8.91
N LYS A 81 11.46 7.43 -10.01
CA LYS A 81 12.56 7.75 -10.91
C LYS A 81 12.18 7.55 -12.37
N ASN A 82 12.12 8.63 -13.15
CA ASN A 82 11.72 8.58 -14.57
C ASN A 82 10.43 7.76 -14.75
N GLU A 83 10.50 6.69 -15.56
CA GLU A 83 9.46 5.70 -15.75
C GLU A 83 9.38 4.62 -14.67
N PHE A 84 10.12 4.67 -13.55
CA PHE A 84 10.03 3.67 -12.48
C PHE A 84 9.33 4.23 -11.24
N VAL A 85 8.40 3.45 -10.70
CA VAL A 85 7.72 3.78 -9.44
C VAL A 85 7.58 2.55 -8.56
N SER A 86 7.94 2.68 -7.28
CA SER A 86 7.68 1.63 -6.30
C SER A 86 6.38 1.88 -5.54
N ASP A 87 5.85 0.81 -4.94
CA ASP A 87 4.92 0.99 -3.83
C ASP A 87 5.67 1.65 -2.66
N LYS A 88 4.94 2.41 -1.82
CA LYS A 88 5.49 2.92 -0.57
C LYS A 88 5.62 1.75 0.41
N ILE A 89 6.79 1.62 1.04
CA ILE A 89 7.03 0.66 2.11
C ILE A 89 7.24 1.39 3.44
N LYS A 90 6.95 0.71 4.55
CA LYS A 90 7.19 1.20 5.91
C LYS A 90 8.06 0.21 6.67
N ILE A 91 9.10 0.73 7.31
CA ILE A 91 10.09 0.01 8.09
C ILE A 91 9.97 0.45 9.54
N PHE A 92 9.90 -0.50 10.46
CA PHE A 92 10.00 -0.25 11.89
C PHE A 92 11.31 -0.85 12.38
N PHE A 93 12.18 -0.04 13.01
CA PHE A 93 13.50 -0.51 13.45
C PHE A 93 13.41 -1.51 14.59
N ALA A 94 12.63 -1.18 15.62
CA ALA A 94 12.28 -2.10 16.70
C ALA A 94 10.89 -1.81 17.24
N LYS A 95 10.27 -2.88 17.74
CA LYS A 95 8.88 -2.88 18.17
C LYS A 95 8.74 -3.89 19.31
N ARG A 96 8.16 -3.45 20.43
CA ARG A 96 8.07 -4.26 21.65
C ARG A 96 6.89 -5.22 21.58
N PHE A 97 7.16 -6.51 21.71
CA PHE A 97 6.13 -7.53 21.88
C PHE A 97 5.71 -7.62 23.34
N HIS A 98 4.42 -7.86 23.57
CA HIS A 98 3.87 -8.22 24.86
C HIS A 98 2.96 -9.44 24.67
N ASP A 99 3.16 -10.48 25.48
CA ASP A 99 2.41 -11.74 25.42
C ASP A 99 2.36 -12.38 24.02
N GLY A 100 3.50 -12.35 23.32
CA GLY A 100 3.63 -12.93 21.98
C GLY A 100 2.93 -12.14 20.87
N SER A 101 2.39 -10.96 21.18
CA SER A 101 1.67 -10.11 20.23
C SER A 101 2.24 -8.70 20.17
N ILE A 102 1.92 -8.00 19.10
CA ILE A 102 2.16 -6.58 18.98
C ILE A 102 1.05 -5.92 18.16
N GLU A 103 0.67 -4.71 18.56
CA GLU A 103 -0.16 -3.82 17.78
C GLU A 103 0.72 -2.84 16.99
N VAL A 104 0.48 -2.76 15.69
CA VAL A 104 1.16 -1.83 14.80
C VAL A 104 0.10 -0.97 14.14
N GLU A 105 0.11 0.32 14.44
CA GLU A 105 -0.72 1.30 13.74
C GLU A 105 0.00 1.77 12.48
N MET A 106 -0.72 1.74 11.35
CA MET A 106 -0.25 2.30 10.08
C MET A 106 -1.31 3.22 9.52
N LYS A 107 -0.90 4.43 9.15
CA LYS A 107 -1.76 5.35 8.41
C LYS A 107 -1.61 5.06 6.93
N LEU A 108 -2.75 4.82 6.28
CA LEU A 108 -2.77 4.75 4.82
C LEU A 108 -2.44 6.14 4.25
N PRO A 109 -1.67 6.22 3.15
CA PRO A 109 -1.42 7.49 2.48
C PRO A 109 -2.72 8.20 2.12
N GLN A 110 -2.78 9.52 2.33
CA GLN A 110 -3.95 10.30 1.96
C GLN A 110 -4.23 10.19 0.46
N ASN A 111 -5.51 10.11 0.09
CA ASN A 111 -6.01 10.15 -1.28
C ASN A 111 -5.71 8.96 -2.20
N ILE A 112 -5.22 7.84 -1.68
CA ILE A 112 -5.10 6.62 -2.48
C ILE A 112 -6.23 5.66 -2.07
N GLN A 113 -7.18 5.44 -2.97
CA GLN A 113 -8.15 4.36 -2.85
C GLN A 113 -7.60 3.10 -3.52
N GLY A 114 -7.89 1.94 -2.96
CA GLY A 114 -7.41 0.69 -3.51
C GLY A 114 -7.50 -0.47 -2.55
N LYS A 115 -6.87 -1.55 -2.99
CA LYS A 115 -6.73 -2.80 -2.27
C LYS A 115 -5.32 -2.89 -1.72
N TYR A 116 -5.20 -2.97 -0.40
CA TYR A 116 -3.95 -2.99 0.34
C TYR A 116 -3.77 -4.34 1.01
N MET A 117 -2.52 -4.65 1.34
CA MET A 117 -2.16 -5.83 2.10
C MET A 117 -0.95 -5.50 2.96
N ILE A 118 -0.91 -6.05 4.17
CA ILE A 118 0.22 -5.89 5.07
C ILE A 118 1.13 -7.11 4.88
N ARG A 119 2.42 -6.86 4.68
CA ARG A 119 3.40 -7.92 4.46
C ARG A 119 4.45 -7.90 5.56
N LEU A 120 4.51 -8.98 6.35
CA LEU A 120 5.60 -9.24 7.28
C LEU A 120 6.76 -9.88 6.51
N LEU A 121 7.79 -9.08 6.22
CA LEU A 121 8.96 -9.54 5.47
C LEU A 121 9.94 -10.29 6.37
N THR A 122 10.36 -9.69 7.49
CA THR A 122 11.39 -10.24 8.36
C THR A 122 11.07 -10.06 9.85
N VAL A 123 11.60 -10.95 10.69
CA VAL A 123 11.65 -10.78 12.16
C VAL A 123 13.05 -11.17 12.62
N ASN A 124 13.76 -10.25 13.29
CA ASN A 124 15.15 -10.44 13.72
C ASN A 124 16.07 -11.00 12.62
N GLY A 125 15.93 -10.48 11.40
CA GLY A 125 16.71 -10.90 10.22
C GLY A 125 16.30 -12.24 9.60
N ARG A 126 15.34 -12.96 10.17
CA ARG A 126 14.77 -14.16 9.55
C ARG A 126 13.65 -13.77 8.60
N PHE A 127 13.66 -14.34 7.40
CA PHE A 127 12.63 -14.11 6.37
C PHE A 127 11.35 -14.90 6.66
N PHE A 128 10.19 -14.25 6.57
CA PHE A 128 8.86 -14.83 6.81
C PHE A 128 7.96 -14.72 5.58
N ASN A 129 7.90 -13.54 4.95
CA ASN A 129 7.06 -13.28 3.77
C ASN A 129 5.59 -13.66 3.95
N ILE A 130 5.01 -13.28 5.08
CA ILE A 130 3.61 -13.54 5.41
C ILE A 130 2.77 -12.32 5.05
N CYS A 131 1.60 -12.55 4.46
CA CYS A 131 0.68 -11.51 4.05
C CYS A 131 -0.60 -11.55 4.88
N SER A 132 -1.16 -10.39 5.19
CA SER A 132 -2.51 -10.28 5.77
C SER A 132 -3.59 -10.57 4.71
N ASP A 133 -4.84 -10.64 5.16
CA ASP A 133 -5.97 -10.43 4.26
C ASP A 133 -5.94 -9.02 3.65
N TYR A 134 -6.69 -8.85 2.58
CA TYR A 134 -6.79 -7.58 1.90
C TYR A 134 -7.59 -6.55 2.73
N ILE A 135 -7.09 -5.32 2.72
CA ILE A 135 -7.73 -4.14 3.31
C ILE A 135 -8.22 -3.28 2.16
N ILE A 136 -9.49 -2.90 2.16
CA ILE A 136 -10.06 -2.00 1.15
C ILE A 136 -10.07 -0.59 1.71
N ALA A 137 -9.33 0.30 1.07
CA ALA A 137 -9.38 1.72 1.37
C ALA A 137 -10.14 2.42 0.25
N SER A 138 -11.26 3.04 0.60
CA SER A 138 -12.03 3.86 -0.33
C SER A 138 -12.26 5.22 0.31
N LYS A 139 -12.40 6.25 -0.51
CA LYS A 139 -13.08 7.47 -0.08
C LYS A 139 -14.52 7.13 0.31
N LEU A 140 -15.17 8.05 1.02
CA LEU A 140 -16.57 7.88 1.41
C LEU A 140 -17.42 7.56 0.17
N ILE A 141 -18.31 6.59 0.31
CA ILE A 141 -19.22 6.17 -0.76
C ILE A 141 -20.33 7.22 -0.88
N ASP A 142 -20.57 7.70 -2.10
CA ASP A 142 -21.65 8.62 -2.41
C ASP A 142 -22.92 7.85 -2.80
N LYS A 143 -23.90 7.87 -1.90
CA LYS A 143 -25.19 7.21 -2.11
C LYS A 143 -25.99 7.78 -3.28
N ASN A 144 -25.76 9.05 -3.65
CA ASN A 144 -26.53 9.70 -4.72
C ASN A 144 -25.98 9.36 -6.10
N LYS A 145 -24.70 8.95 -6.17
CA LYS A 145 -24.04 8.51 -7.40
C LYS A 145 -24.06 6.99 -7.57
N SER A 146 -24.14 6.26 -6.47
CA SER A 146 -24.23 4.80 -6.46
C SER A 146 -25.61 4.33 -6.94
N THR A 147 -25.63 3.21 -7.66
CA THR A 147 -26.86 2.66 -8.26
C THR A 147 -27.04 1.20 -7.88
N ALA A 148 -28.32 0.79 -7.85
CA ALA A 148 -28.72 -0.61 -7.81
C ALA A 148 -29.79 -0.78 -8.89
N VAL A 149 -29.51 -1.60 -9.89
CA VAL A 149 -30.36 -1.78 -11.07
C VAL A 149 -30.72 -3.24 -11.20
N LEU A 150 -31.97 -3.52 -11.53
CA LEU A 150 -32.40 -4.88 -11.84
C LEU A 150 -31.80 -5.31 -13.17
N GLU A 151 -31.21 -6.50 -13.22
CA GLU A 151 -30.86 -7.11 -14.49
C GLU A 151 -32.12 -7.72 -15.12
N GLY A 152 -32.58 -7.15 -16.23
CA GLY A 152 -33.69 -7.69 -17.02
C GLY A 152 -34.88 -6.75 -17.19
N SER A 153 -36.06 -7.33 -17.40
CA SER A 153 -37.28 -6.63 -17.82
C SER A 153 -38.08 -5.99 -16.67
N GLY A 154 -37.73 -6.28 -15.41
CA GLY A 154 -38.51 -5.85 -14.25
C GLY A 154 -39.79 -6.66 -14.00
N VAL A 155 -40.07 -7.69 -14.81
CA VAL A 155 -41.20 -8.61 -14.62
C VAL A 155 -40.64 -9.98 -14.25
N TYR A 156 -40.91 -10.40 -13.02
CA TYR A 156 -40.43 -11.68 -12.46
C TYR A 156 -41.61 -12.53 -12.02
N ASN A 157 -41.51 -13.84 -12.21
CA ASN A 157 -42.49 -14.79 -11.72
C ASN A 157 -42.27 -15.10 -10.23
N VAL A 158 -43.30 -15.66 -9.60
CA VAL A 158 -43.18 -16.17 -8.23
C VAL A 158 -42.08 -17.24 -8.20
N ASN A 159 -41.16 -17.12 -7.24
CA ASN A 159 -39.97 -17.97 -7.06
C ASN A 159 -38.87 -17.80 -8.12
N GLU A 160 -38.91 -16.76 -8.95
CA GLU A 160 -37.81 -16.45 -9.86
C GLU A 160 -36.67 -15.74 -9.11
N ASN A 161 -35.42 -16.04 -9.49
CA ASN A 161 -34.25 -15.34 -8.98
C ASN A 161 -34.19 -13.93 -9.58
N ILE A 162 -34.09 -12.92 -8.72
CA ILE A 162 -33.92 -11.53 -9.12
C ILE A 162 -32.43 -11.19 -9.04
N ASN A 163 -31.82 -10.87 -10.18
CA ASN A 163 -30.45 -10.38 -10.24
C ASN A 163 -30.44 -8.86 -10.10
N VAL A 164 -29.59 -8.35 -9.22
CA VAL A 164 -29.41 -6.91 -8.97
C VAL A 164 -27.95 -6.56 -9.22
N GLU A 165 -27.69 -5.67 -10.18
CA GLU A 165 -26.39 -5.07 -10.40
C GLU A 165 -26.25 -3.85 -9.47
N ILE A 166 -25.22 -3.85 -8.61
CA ILE A 166 -24.92 -2.75 -7.70
C ILE A 166 -23.62 -2.10 -8.15
N GLN A 167 -23.66 -0.79 -8.45
CA GLN A 167 -22.48 0.00 -8.77
C GLN A 167 -22.27 1.06 -7.70
N LEU A 168 -21.10 1.02 -7.05
CA LEU A 168 -20.74 1.93 -5.98
C LEU A 168 -19.73 2.97 -6.47
N TYR A 169 -19.96 4.23 -6.11
CA TYR A 169 -19.10 5.36 -6.47
C TYR A 169 -18.69 6.14 -5.22
N ASP A 170 -17.49 6.71 -5.23
CA ASP A 170 -17.00 7.60 -4.20
C ASP A 170 -17.59 9.03 -4.33
N ILE A 171 -17.33 9.88 -3.32
CA ILE A 171 -17.70 11.30 -3.31
C ILE A 171 -17.17 12.10 -4.51
N ASP A 172 -16.09 11.66 -5.15
CA ASP A 172 -15.51 12.32 -6.32
C ASP A 172 -16.10 11.79 -7.63
N GLY A 173 -16.91 10.73 -7.59
CA GLY A 173 -17.54 10.10 -8.74
C GLY A 173 -16.71 9.00 -9.41
N ASN A 174 -15.65 8.52 -8.75
CA ASN A 174 -14.90 7.35 -9.21
C ASN A 174 -15.58 6.06 -8.72
N LYS A 175 -15.42 4.95 -9.46
CA LYS A 175 -15.82 3.64 -8.94
C LYS A 175 -15.00 3.31 -7.69
N VAL A 176 -15.65 2.72 -6.69
CA VAL A 176 -14.95 2.22 -5.50
C VAL A 176 -14.05 1.04 -5.88
N PRO A 177 -12.96 0.76 -5.14
CA PRO A 177 -12.07 -0.37 -5.42
C PRO A 177 -12.76 -1.73 -5.26
N ASP A 178 -12.31 -2.73 -6.03
CA ASP A 178 -12.76 -4.11 -5.87
C ASP A 178 -12.46 -4.65 -4.48
N GLY A 179 -13.46 -5.27 -3.83
CA GLY A 179 -13.29 -5.82 -2.50
C GLY A 179 -14.58 -6.29 -1.83
N ASN A 180 -14.47 -6.67 -0.55
CA ASN A 180 -15.60 -7.12 0.24
C ASN A 180 -16.31 -5.93 0.88
N TYR A 181 -17.53 -5.65 0.43
CA TYR A 181 -18.42 -4.66 1.03
C TYR A 181 -19.55 -5.35 1.77
N ARG A 182 -19.91 -4.82 2.94
CA ARG A 182 -21.09 -5.28 3.66
C ARG A 182 -22.32 -4.67 3.02
N ILE A 183 -23.13 -5.49 2.35
CA ILE A 183 -24.35 -5.07 1.65
C ILE A 183 -25.58 -5.66 2.37
N LYS A 184 -26.62 -4.84 2.55
CA LYS A 184 -27.95 -5.27 3.00
C LYS A 184 -28.93 -4.93 1.88
N ILE A 185 -29.69 -5.92 1.42
CA ILE A 185 -30.74 -5.76 0.39
C ILE A 185 -32.09 -6.01 1.05
N GLU A 186 -33.05 -5.13 0.81
CA GLU A 186 -34.42 -5.24 1.29
C GLU A 186 -35.37 -5.27 0.10
N LEU A 187 -36.28 -6.24 0.08
CA LEU A 187 -37.36 -6.31 -0.91
C LEU A 187 -38.58 -5.57 -0.36
N ILE A 188 -38.98 -4.48 -1.03
CA ILE A 188 -40.15 -3.69 -0.65
C ILE A 188 -41.31 -4.07 -1.57
N ILE A 189 -42.41 -4.53 -0.98
CA ILE A 189 -43.65 -4.83 -1.71
C ILE A 189 -44.50 -3.56 -1.73
N MET A 190 -44.75 -3.02 -2.93
CA MET A 190 -45.70 -1.94 -3.13
C MET A 190 -47.03 -2.54 -3.60
N LEU A 191 -48.10 -2.30 -2.84
CA LEU A 191 -49.48 -2.73 -3.13
C LEU A 191 -50.29 -1.60 -3.77
#